data_AF-A0A5K0YTL4-F1
#
_entry.id   AF-A0A5K0YTL4-F1
#
_cell.length_a   1.000
_cell.length_b   1.000
_cell.length_c   1.000
_cell.angle_alpha   90.00
_cell.angle_beta   90.00
_cell.angle_gamma   90.00
#
_symmetry.space_group_name_H-M   'P 1'
#
loop_
_entity.id
_entity.type
_entity.pdbx_description
1 polymer ?
#
loop_
_entity_poly.entity_id
_entity_poly.type
_entity_poly.pdbx_seq_one_letter_code
_entity_poly.pdbx_strand_id
1 'polypeptide(L)' 'AFPIIGKRYRCTGCTEEIGFDMCDLCYNSKSKLPGRFNQQHKPEHSFKLVRPPMIRYNILGFLDDEPIEENQELSG' A
#
# COMPACT_ATOMS: atom_id res chain seq x y z
N ALA A 1 10.18 8.29 -4.86
CA ALA A 1 9.54 9.16 -5.87
C ALA A 1 8.21 9.64 -5.32
N PHE A 2 7.81 10.88 -5.61
CA PHE A 2 6.49 11.41 -5.30
C PHE A 2 5.93 12.11 -6.55
N PRO A 3 4.70 11.80 -7.00
CA PRO A 3 3.83 10.74 -6.47
C PRO A 3 4.39 9.31 -6.72
N ILE A 4 3.91 8.31 -5.96
CA ILE A 4 4.21 6.89 -6.24
C ILE A 4 3.41 6.47 -7.47
N ILE A 5 4.11 5.96 -8.49
CA ILE A 5 3.50 5.43 -9.73
C ILE A 5 3.50 3.90 -9.65
N GLY A 6 2.39 3.28 -10.06
CA GLY A 6 2.21 1.81 -10.03
C GLY A 6 1.78 1.28 -8.66
N LYS A 7 2.28 0.11 -8.27
CA LYS A 7 1.93 -0.52 -6.99
C LYS A 7 2.44 0.33 -5.83
N ARG A 8 1.54 0.59 -4.88
CA ARG A 8 1.81 1.31 -3.64
C ARG A 8 1.63 0.35 -2.47
N TYR A 9 2.67 0.17 -1.67
CA TYR A 9 2.64 -0.67 -0.48
C TYR A 9 2.64 0.24 0.75
N ARG A 10 1.61 0.16 1.59
CA ARG A 10 1.49 0.96 2.81
C ARG A 10 1.82 0.10 4.03
N CYS A 11 2.69 0.62 4.88
CA CYS A 11 2.97 0.05 6.20
C CYS A 11 1.70 0.05 7.07
N THR A 12 1.42 -1.06 7.75
CA THR A 12 0.25 -1.19 8.65
C THR A 12 0.57 -0.90 10.12
N GLY A 13 1.85 -0.83 10.49
CA GLY A 13 2.30 -0.54 11.86
C GLY A 13 2.68 0.93 12.13
N CYS A 14 2.86 1.75 11.09
CA CYS A 14 3.14 3.17 11.27
C CYS A 14 1.84 3.93 11.63
N THR A 15 1.87 4.70 12.72
CA THR A 15 0.69 5.39 13.26
C THR A 15 0.63 6.87 12.89
N GLU A 16 1.68 7.40 12.26
CA GLU A 16 1.73 8.78 11.78
C GLU A 16 0.68 8.99 10.67
N GLU A 17 -0.01 10.13 10.69
CA GLU A 17 -1.12 10.43 9.76
C GLU A 17 -0.71 10.34 8.29
N ILE A 18 0.51 10.78 7.97
CA ILE A 18 1.08 10.72 6.62
C ILE A 18 1.35 9.28 6.16
N GLY A 19 1.51 8.35 7.10
CA GLY A 19 1.87 6.95 6.87
C GLY A 19 3.29 6.76 6.33
N PHE A 20 3.67 5.49 6.14
CA PHE A 20 4.91 5.09 5.46
C PHE A 20 4.55 4.23 4.25
N ASP A 21 4.88 4.70 3.05
CA ASP A 21 4.57 4.02 1.80
C ASP A 21 5.84 3.75 0.98
N MET A 22 5.86 2.57 0.33
CA MET A 22 6.88 2.19 -0.63
C MET A 22 6.27 2.06 -2.02
N CYS A 23 7.04 2.45 -3.05
CA CYS A 23 6.76 2.04 -4.42
C CYS A 23 7.23 0.60 -4.66
N ASP A 24 6.81 0.00 -5.77
CA ASP A 24 7.15 -1.39 -6.14
C ASP A 24 8.66 -1.66 -6.18
N LEU A 25 9.46 -0.72 -6.69
CA LEU A 25 10.92 -0.87 -6.73
C LEU A 25 11.54 -0.89 -5.33
N CYS A 26 11.06 -0.04 -4.42
CA CYS A 26 11.59 0.01 -3.05
C CYS A 26 11.18 -1.24 -2.26
N TYR A 27 9.92 -1.66 -2.38
CA TYR A 27 9.39 -2.85 -1.71
C TYR A 27 10.16 -4.13 -2.10
N ASN A 28 10.45 -4.31 -3.40
CA ASN A 28 11.16 -5.50 -3.89
C ASN A 28 12.70 -5.39 -3.79
N SER A 29 13.23 -4.27 -3.29
CA SER A 29 14.67 -4.10 -3.18
C SER A 29 15.23 -4.90 -2.00
N LYS A 30 16.47 -5.40 -2.14
CA LYS A 30 17.21 -6.02 -1.02
C LYS A 30 17.83 -4.99 -0.06
N SER A 31 17.59 -3.69 -0.31
CA SER A 31 18.20 -2.61 0.47
C SER A 31 17.53 -2.52 1.84
N LYS A 32 18.22 -3.02 2.86
CA LYS A 32 17.83 -2.86 4.27
C LYS A 32 18.34 -1.53 4.88
N LEU A 33 18.86 -0.63 4.05
CA LEU A 33 19.41 0.62 4.54
C LEU A 33 18.26 1.49 5.04
N PRO A 34 18.27 1.90 6.33
CA PRO A 34 17.27 2.81 6.83
C PRO A 34 17.38 4.12 6.06
N GLY A 35 16.32 4.48 5.34
CA GLY A 35 16.25 5.79 4.69
C GLY A 35 16.30 6.90 5.75
N ARG A 36 16.77 8.09 5.35
CA ARG A 36 16.80 9.28 6.22
C ARG A 36 15.43 9.58 6.85
N PHE A 37 14.35 9.22 6.17
CA PHE A 37 12.99 9.39 6.62
C PHE A 37 12.37 8.01 6.79
N ASN A 38 12.49 7.44 7.98
CA ASN A 38 11.87 6.17 8.29
C ASN A 38 10.57 6.32 9.08
N GLN A 39 10.07 7.53 9.45
CA GLN A 39 8.70 7.70 9.98
C GLN A 39 8.34 6.67 11.09
N GLN A 40 9.30 6.44 12.00
CA GLN A 40 9.25 5.42 13.05
C GLN A 40 8.97 3.98 12.59
N HIS A 41 9.09 3.71 11.28
CA HIS A 41 9.01 2.39 10.69
C HIS A 41 10.08 1.49 11.28
N LYS A 42 9.65 0.28 11.64
CA LYS A 42 10.52 -0.78 12.11
C LYS A 42 10.45 -1.97 11.16
N PRO A 43 11.54 -2.73 10.98
CA PRO A 43 11.57 -3.88 10.06
C PRO A 43 10.48 -4.93 10.31
N GLU A 44 9.97 -5.03 11.53
CA GLU A 44 8.88 -5.91 11.93
C GLU A 44 7.49 -5.45 11.46
N HIS A 45 7.33 -4.20 11.01
CA HIS A 45 6.05 -3.74 10.48
C HIS A 45 5.74 -4.39 9.13
N SER A 46 4.52 -4.88 8.97
CA SER A 46 4.05 -5.43 7.70
C SER A 46 3.57 -4.34 6.74
N PHE A 47 3.51 -4.70 5.46
CA PHE A 47 2.96 -3.85 4.40
C PHE A 47 1.70 -4.47 3.82
N LYS A 48 0.80 -3.62 3.34
CA LYS A 48 -0.36 -4.02 2.50
C LYS A 48 -0.30 -3.33 1.15
N LEU A 49 -0.71 -4.03 0.10
CA LEU A 49 -0.90 -3.44 -1.22
C LEU A 49 -2.12 -2.51 -1.20
N VAL A 50 -1.92 -1.24 -1.52
CA VAL A 50 -3.00 -0.26 -1.64
C VAL A 50 -3.62 -0.39 -3.01
N ARG A 51 -4.90 -0.75 -3.06
CA ARG A 51 -5.67 -0.66 -4.30
C ARG A 51 -5.90 0.82 -4.62
N PRO A 52 -5.68 1.26 -5.87
CA PRO A 52 -6.07 2.60 -6.26
C PRO A 52 -7.56 2.77 -5.98
N PRO A 53 -8.03 3.96 -5.58
CA PRO A 53 -9.45 4.22 -5.54
C PRO A 53 -9.99 3.90 -6.93
N MET A 54 -10.96 2.98 -6.99
CA MET A 54 -11.72 2.78 -8.21
C MET A 54 -12.36 4.14 -8.49
N ILE A 55 -11.79 4.90 -9.43
CA ILE A 55 -12.44 6.12 -9.90
C ILE A 55 -13.72 5.62 -10.56
N ARG A 56 -14.83 5.70 -9.82
CA ARG A 56 -16.16 5.51 -10.38
C ARG A 56 -16.32 6.64 -11.40
N TYR A 57 -16.05 6.34 -12.66
CA TYR A 57 -16.61 7.12 -13.74
C TYR A 57 -18.13 7.01 -13.56
N ASN A 58 -18.78 8.06 -13.06
CA ASN A 58 -20.23 8.15 -13.04
C ASN A 58 -20.74 8.29 -14.48
N ILE A 59 -20.54 7.26 -15.30
CA ILE A 59 -21.14 7.12 -16.63
C ILE A 59 -22.31 6.16 -16.44
N LEU A 60 -23.47 6.74 -16.13
CA LEU A 60 -24.78 6.10 -15.97
C LEU A 60 -24.86 5.01 -14.89
N GLY A 61 -26.01 4.90 -14.23
CA GLY A 61 -26.26 3.93 -13.16
C GLY A 61 -26.07 2.47 -13.58
N PHE A 62 -26.09 1.57 -12.58
CA PHE A 62 -25.78 0.13 -12.65
C PHE A 62 -24.26 -0.13 -12.60
N LEU A 63 -23.64 -0.58 -11.50
CA LEU A 63 -23.99 -1.75 -10.68
C LEU A 63 -23.67 -1.50 -9.20
N ASP A 64 -24.61 -1.90 -8.34
CA ASP A 64 -24.33 -2.29 -6.96
C ASP A 64 -23.58 -3.62 -7.00
N ASP A 65 -22.32 -3.65 -6.57
CA ASP A 65 -21.63 -4.90 -6.25
C ASP A 65 -20.89 -4.70 -4.92
N GLU A 66 -21.39 -5.42 -3.91
CA GLU A 66 -20.80 -5.60 -2.58
C GLU A 66 -19.31 -5.98 -2.66
N PRO A 67 -18.46 -5.52 -1.73
CA PRO A 67 -17.07 -5.91 -1.71
C PRO A 67 -16.93 -7.40 -1.36
N ILE A 68 -16.40 -8.19 -2.30
CA ILE A 68 -15.97 -9.57 -2.03
C ILE A 68 -14.77 -9.51 -1.07
N GLU A 69 -14.94 -10.04 0.15
CA GLU A 69 -13.83 -10.37 1.04
C GLU A 69 -13.00 -11.49 0.43
N GLU A 70 -11.73 -11.22 0.16
CA GLU A 70 -10.77 -12.27 -0.18
C GLU A 70 -9.63 -12.26 0.82
N ASN A 71 -9.73 -13.17 1.78
CA ASN A 71 -8.64 -13.59 2.63
C ASN A 71 -7.55 -14.22 1.76
N GLN A 72 -6.40 -13.55 1.62
CA GLN A 72 -5.18 -14.21 1.18
C GLN A 72 -4.15 -14.15 2.29
N GLU A 73 -4.12 -15.25 3.05
CA GLU A 73 -2.95 -15.70 3.77
C GLU A 73 -1.81 -15.86 2.75
N LEU A 74 -0.73 -15.09 2.90
CA LEU A 74 0.54 -15.40 2.26
C LEU A 74 1.38 -16.16 3.28
N SER A 75 1.16 -17.46 3.32
CA SER A 75 2.10 -18.44 3.87
C SER A 75 3.26 -18.62 2.88
N GLY A 76 4.50 -18.48 3.35
CA GLY A 76 5.72 -18.86 2.61
C GLY A 76 6.86 -17.88 2.76
#